data_AF-A0A9E5REP2-F1
#
_entry.id   AF-A0A9E5REP2-F1
#
_cell.length_a   1.000
_cell.length_b   1.000
_cell.length_c   1.000
_cell.angle_alpha   90.00
_cell.angle_beta   90.00
_cell.angle_gamma   90.00
#
_symmetry.space_group_name_H-M   'P 1'
#
loop_
_entity.id
_entity.type
_entity.pdbx_description
1 polymer ?
#
loop_
_entity_poly.entity_id
_entity_poly.type
_entity_poly.pdbx_seq_one_letter_code
_entity_poly.pdbx_strand_id
1 'polypeptide(L)' 'MNLSPKAIRFLVEALEFRIAAYQAQLDEPELQDDEASEITNDMMFLESLLQDLKEAMNVPISQVF' A
#
# COMPACT_ATOMS: atom_id res chain seq x y z
N MET A 1 -13.38 2.29 -8.57
CA MET A 1 -13.63 3.06 -7.33
C MET A 1 -13.95 4.50 -7.70
N ASN A 2 -15.01 5.11 -7.16
CA ASN A 2 -15.30 6.56 -7.32
C ASN A 2 -14.61 7.36 -6.20
N LEU A 3 -13.28 7.29 -6.14
CA LEU A 3 -12.49 8.08 -5.21
C LEU A 3 -11.96 9.32 -5.91
N SER A 4 -11.97 10.46 -5.21
CA SER A 4 -11.33 11.67 -5.74
C SER A 4 -9.80 11.49 -5.78
N PRO A 5 -9.08 12.19 -6.66
CA PRO A 5 -7.62 12.15 -6.68
C PRO A 5 -6.98 12.46 -5.32
N LYS A 6 -7.60 13.37 -4.55
CA LYS A 6 -7.17 13.69 -3.18
C LYS A 6 -7.34 12.51 -2.23
N ALA A 7 -8.45 11.78 -2.34
CA ALA A 7 -8.66 10.57 -1.54
C ALA A 7 -7.66 9.46 -1.91
N ILE A 8 -7.40 9.25 -3.20
CA ILE A 8 -6.39 8.28 -3.66
C ILE A 8 -5.01 8.64 -3.11
N ARG A 9 -4.62 9.93 -3.13
CA ARG A 9 -3.36 10.38 -2.55
C ARG A 9 -3.24 10.09 -1.05
N PHE A 10 -4.28 10.34 -0.26
CA PHE A 10 -4.27 10.00 1.16
C PHE A 10 -4.18 8.50 1.41
N LEU A 11 -4.82 7.68 0.57
CA LEU A 11 -4.68 6.23 0.66
C LEU A 11 -3.27 5.77 0.32
N VAL A 12 -2.64 6.34 -0.71
CA VAL A 12 -1.23 6.08 -1.05
C VAL A 12 -0.31 6.40 0.13
N GLU A 13 -0.45 7.59 0.73
CA GLU A 13 0.36 8.01 1.89
C GLU A 13 0.16 7.08 3.10
N ALA A 14 -1.07 6.64 3.36
CA ALA A 14 -1.38 5.70 4.44
C ALA A 14 -0.80 4.29 4.21
N LEU A 15 -0.86 3.80 2.97
CA LEU A 15 -0.29 2.51 2.59
C LEU A 15 1.23 2.52 2.70
N GLU A 16 1.90 3.57 2.21
CA GLU A 16 3.35 3.73 2.32
C GLU A 16 3.80 3.76 3.78
N PHE A 17 3.07 4.47 4.65
CA PHE A 17 3.33 4.47 6.09
C PHE A 17 3.19 3.07 6.71
N ARG A 18 2.13 2.32 6.36
CA ARG A 18 1.90 0.99 6.93
C ARG A 18 2.93 -0.03 6.46
N ILE A 19 3.30 0.01 5.17
CA ILE A 19 4.35 -0.84 4.60
C ILE A 19 5.68 -0.59 5.30
N ALA A 20 6.07 0.68 5.50
CA ALA A 20 7.28 1.02 6.25
C ALA A 20 7.25 0.51 7.70
N ALA A 21 6.09 0.56 8.36
CA ALA A 21 5.92 -0.01 9.69
C ALA A 21 6.06 -1.55 9.70
N TYR A 22 5.55 -2.25 8.68
CA TYR A 22 5.75 -3.69 8.54
C TYR A 22 7.21 -4.06 8.26
N GLN A 23 7.91 -3.30 7.43
CA GLN A 23 9.35 -3.49 7.21
C GLN A 23 10.13 -3.34 8.51
N ALA A 24 9.83 -2.31 9.31
CA ALA A 24 10.46 -2.12 10.61
C ALA A 24 10.16 -3.27 11.59
N GLN A 25 8.95 -3.83 11.56
CA GLN A 25 8.59 -5.01 12.36
C GLN A 25 9.34 -6.26 11.93
N LEU A 26 9.53 -6.47 10.61
CA LEU A 26 10.29 -7.61 10.07
C LEU A 26 11.78 -7.56 10.45
N ASP A 27 12.31 -6.38 10.78
CA ASP A 27 13.68 -6.21 11.28
C ASP A 27 13.81 -6.50 12.79
N GLU A 28 12.72 -6.80 13.50
CA GLU A 28 12.76 -7.12 14.93
C GLU A 28 13.38 -8.51 15.18
N PRO A 29 14.42 -8.62 16.03
CA PRO A 29 15.17 -9.86 16.21
C PRO A 29 14.40 -10.95 16.97
N GLU A 30 13.30 -10.60 17.63
CA GLU A 30 12.45 -11.50 18.41
C GLU A 30 11.17 -11.90 17.67
N LEU A 31 11.02 -11.49 16.40
CA LEU A 31 9.84 -11.80 15.60
C LEU A 31 9.79 -13.31 15.30
N GLN A 32 8.64 -13.92 15.56
CA GLN A 32 8.44 -15.35 15.30
C GLN A 32 8.20 -15.61 13.81
N ASP A 33 8.61 -16.78 13.31
CA ASP A 33 8.51 -17.14 11.88
C ASP A 33 7.08 -17.11 11.33
N ASP A 34 6.08 -17.47 12.15
CA ASP A 34 4.67 -17.42 11.80
C ASP A 34 4.18 -15.96 11.71
N GLU A 35 4.52 -15.13 12.69
CA GLU A 35 4.25 -13.69 12.69
C GLU A 35 4.93 -12.99 11.50
N ALA A 36 6.19 -13.33 11.20
CA ALA A 36 6.93 -12.82 10.04
C ALA A 36 6.26 -13.20 8.72
N SER A 37 5.74 -14.43 8.63
CA SER A 37 5.01 -14.90 7.44
C SER A 37 3.70 -14.14 7.24
N GLU A 38 2.94 -13.90 8.31
CA GLU A 38 1.72 -13.10 8.26
C GLU A 38 2.01 -11.65 7.82
N ILE A 39 3.00 -11.01 8.44
CA ILE A 39 3.41 -9.64 8.11
C ILE A 39 3.87 -9.54 6.66
N THR A 40 4.66 -10.49 6.18
CA THR A 40 5.15 -10.51 4.80
C THR A 40 3.98 -10.64 3.81
N ASN A 41 3.00 -11.51 4.09
CA ASN A 41 1.83 -11.69 3.24
C ASN A 41 0.97 -10.43 3.16
N ASP A 42 0.70 -9.80 4.31
CA ASP A 42 -0.01 -8.53 4.38
C ASP A 42 0.73 -7.43 3.60
N MET A 43 2.04 -7.34 3.80
CA MET A 43 2.88 -6.33 3.13
C MET A 43 2.84 -6.48 1.61
N MET A 44 2.96 -7.70 1.07
CA MET A 44 2.85 -7.95 -0.37
C MET A 44 1.49 -7.54 -0.94
N PHE A 45 0.41 -7.78 -0.19
CA PHE A 45 -0.92 -7.33 -0.59
C PHE A 45 -1.02 -5.79 -0.61
N LEU A 46 -0.50 -5.11 0.42
CA LEU A 46 -0.49 -3.65 0.48
C LEU A 46 0.36 -3.03 -0.63
N GLU A 47 1.51 -3.63 -0.97
CA GLU A 47 2.36 -3.19 -2.10
C GLU A 47 1.63 -3.32 -3.44
N SER A 48 0.91 -4.42 -3.64
CA SER A 48 0.08 -4.64 -4.84
C SER A 48 -1.04 -3.59 -4.94
N LEU A 49 -1.74 -3.35 -3.84
CA LEU A 49 -2.79 -2.32 -3.78
C LEU A 49 -2.24 -0.91 -4.00
N LEU A 50 -1.05 -0.61 -3.45
CA LEU A 50 -0.37 0.66 -3.66
C LEU A 50 -0.04 0.89 -5.14
N GLN A 51 0.43 -0.17 -5.83
CA GLN A 51 0.68 -0.11 -7.27
C GLN A 51 -0.61 0.18 -8.04
N ASP A 52 -1.70 -0.54 -7.77
CA ASP A 52 -3.00 -0.33 -8.43
C ASP A 52 -3.50 1.12 -8.25
N LEU A 53 -3.36 1.68 -7.05
CA LEU A 53 -3.75 3.07 -6.77
C LEU A 53 -2.86 4.08 -7.49
N LYS A 54 -1.54 3.85 -7.56
CA LYS A 54 -0.62 4.71 -8.30
C LYS A 54 -0.90 4.67 -9.81
N GLU A 55 -1.20 3.50 -10.36
CA GLU A 55 -1.62 3.35 -11.75
C GLU A 55 -2.93 4.09 -12.03
N ALA A 56 -3.92 3.98 -11.14
CA ALA A 56 -5.18 4.72 -11.25
C ALA A 56 -5.00 6.25 -11.25
N MET A 57 -3.94 6.78 -10.62
CA MET A 57 -3.60 8.21 -10.71
C MET A 57 -2.84 8.60 -11.99
N ASN A 58 -2.09 7.66 -12.58
CA ASN A 58 -1.32 7.87 -13.81
C ASN A 58 -2.15 7.68 -15.09
N VAL A 59 -3.37 7.16 -15.01
CA VAL A 59 -4.30 7.19 -16.14
C VAL A 59 -4.63 8.66 -16.44
N PRO A 60 -4.29 9.21 -17.62
CA PRO A 60 -4.71 10.54 -17.98
C PRO A 60 -6.23 10.59 -17.87
N ILE A 61 -6.75 11.60 -17.17
CA ILE A 61 -8.17 11.91 -17.13
C ILE A 61 -8.56 12.28 -18.56
N SER A 62 -8.84 11.27 -19.38
CA SER A 62 -9.47 11.45 -20.68
C SER A 62 -10.82 12.06 -20.38
N GLN A 63 -10.91 13.36 -20.71
CA GLN A 63 -12.11 14.16 -20.69
C GLN A 63 -13.26 13.34 -21.26
N VAL A 64 -14.32 13.19 -20.47
CA VAL A 64 -15.63 12.90 -21.03
C VAL A 64 -16.51 14.09 -20.67
N PHE A 65 -16.95 14.74 -21.74
CA PHE A 65 -17.75 15.94 -21.85
C PHE A 65 -19.09 15.85 -21.13
#